data_AF-A0A8T4PAB5-F1
#
_entry.id   AF-A0A8T4PAB5-F1
#
_cell.length_a   1.000
_cell.length_b   1.000
_cell.length_c   1.000
_cell.angle_alpha   90.00
_cell.angle_beta   90.00
_cell.angle_gamma   90.00
#
_symmetry.space_group_name_H-M   'P 1'
#
loop_
_entity.id
_entity.type
_entity.pdbx_description
1 polymer ?
#
loop_
_entity_poly.entity_id
_entity_poly.type
_entity_poly.pdbx_seq_one_letter_code
_entity_poly.pdbx_strand_id
1 'polypeptide(L)' 'MEKKQERASIFIDGSNLYHNLKRNNIKISFEEIIECLETKREIIGIFYYTAEL' A
#
# COMPACT_ATOMS: atom_id res chain seq x y z
N MET A 1 -10.73 30.28 -0.10
CA MET A 1 -11.01 28.98 -0.75
C MET A 1 -10.25 27.91 0.01
N GLU A 2 -10.93 26.93 0.61
CA GLU A 2 -10.24 25.75 1.14
C GLU A 2 -9.49 25.06 0.01
N LYS A 3 -8.19 24.79 0.20
CA LYS A 3 -7.45 23.91 -0.70
C LYS A 3 -8.07 22.52 -0.55
N LYS A 4 -8.74 22.03 -1.59
CA LYS A 4 -9.14 20.62 -1.65
C LYS A 4 -7.89 19.77 -1.41
N GLN A 5 -7.95 18.92 -0.39
CA GLN A 5 -6.90 17.96 -0.11
C GLN A 5 -6.78 17.03 -1.32
N GLU A 6 -5.57 16.85 -1.83
CA GLU A 6 -5.33 15.93 -2.94
C GLU A 6 -5.68 14.51 -2.48
N ARG A 7 -6.37 13.76 -3.34
CA ARG A 7 -6.85 12.40 -3.04
C ARG A 7 -5.98 11.38 -3.76
N ALA A 8 -5.68 10.26 -3.12
CA ALA A 8 -4.90 9.17 -3.71
C ALA A 8 -5.53 7.81 -3.41
N SER A 9 -5.45 6.92 -4.40
CA SER A 9 -5.72 5.49 -4.24
C SER A 9 -4.42 4.73 -4.37
N ILE A 10 -4.24 3.69 -3.56
CA ILE A 10 -3.04 2.85 -3.57
C ILE A 10 -3.39 1.49 -4.13
N PHE A 11 -2.58 1.00 -5.07
CA PHE A 11 -2.72 -0.33 -5.65
C PHE A 11 -1.44 -1.11 -5.36
N ILE A 12 -1.57 -2.22 -4.64
CA ILE A 12 -0.46 -3.05 -4.18
C ILE A 12 -0.51 -4.39 -4.90
N ASP A 13 0.56 -4.68 -5.65
CA ASP A 13 0.83 -6.01 -6.17
C ASP A 13 1.24 -6.95 -5.04
N GLY A 14 0.28 -7.74 -4.56
CA GLY A 14 0.48 -8.64 -3.44
C GLY A 14 1.47 -9.75 -3.75
N SER A 15 1.50 -10.26 -4.99
CA SER A 15 2.42 -11.30 -5.41
C SER A 15 3.86 -10.75 -5.40
N ASN A 16 4.08 -9.58 -6.00
CA ASN A 16 5.39 -8.94 -6.01
C ASN A 16 5.87 -8.60 -4.58
N LEU A 17 5.00 -8.01 -3.77
CA LEU A 17 5.31 -7.64 -2.39
C LEU A 17 5.68 -8.87 -1.56
N TYR A 18 4.86 -9.92 -1.60
CA TYR A 18 5.13 -11.17 -0.87
C TYR A 18 6.48 -11.79 -1.24
N HIS A 19 6.78 -11.90 -2.54
CA HIS A 19 8.06 -12.48 -2.99
C HIS A 19 9.27 -11.67 -2.54
N ASN A 20 9.17 -10.33 -2.51
CA ASN A 20 10.24 -9.46 -2.02
C ASN A 20 10.39 -9.54 -0.50
N LEU A 21 9.30 -9.50 0.26
CA LEU A 21 9.34 -9.64 1.73
C LEU A 21 9.96 -10.99 2.14
N LYS A 22 9.51 -12.07 1.49
CA LYS A 22 10.04 -13.43 1.71
C LYS A 22 11.52 -13.53 1.36
N ARG A 23 11.94 -12.99 0.22
CA ARG A 23 13.36 -13.00 -0.22
C ARG A 23 14.27 -12.30 0.77
N ASN A 24 13.80 -11.22 1.39
CA ASN A 24 14.57 -10.43 2.35
C ASN A 24 14.33 -10.84 3.82
N ASN A 25 13.59 -11.93 4.06
CA ASN A 25 13.20 -12.38 5.41
C ASN A 25 12.56 -11.28 6.27
N ILE A 26 11.78 -10.40 5.64
CA ILE A 26 11.07 -9.30 6.31
C ILE A 26 9.71 -9.83 6.75
N LYS A 27 9.43 -9.70 8.04
CA LYS A 27 8.09 -9.92 8.61
C LYS A 27 7.49 -8.56 8.92
N ILE A 28 6.36 -8.28 8.29
CA ILE A 28 5.64 -7.02 8.43
C ILE A 28 4.15 -7.31 8.27
N SER A 29 3.31 -6.66 9.06
CA SER A 29 1.86 -6.73 8.94
C SER A 29 1.37 -5.80 7.82
N PHE A 30 0.13 -5.99 7.39
CA PHE A 30 -0.44 -5.10 6.38
C PHE A 30 -0.59 -3.67 6.94
N GLU A 31 -0.98 -3.54 8.21
CA GLU A 31 -1.10 -2.27 8.93
C GLU A 31 0.23 -1.52 8.95
N GLU A 32 1.33 -2.20 9.28
CA GLU A 32 2.68 -1.60 9.26
C GLU A 32 3.07 -1.12 7.85
N ILE A 33 2.66 -1.85 6.79
CA ILE A 33 2.85 -1.40 5.40
C ILE A 33 2.05 -0.11 5.15
N ILE A 34 0.80 -0.04 5.60
CA ILE A 34 -0.05 1.14 5.40
C ILE A 34 0.48 2.35 6.16
N GLU A 35 0.96 2.16 7.39
CA GLU A 35 1.64 3.22 8.16
C GLU A 35 2.87 3.75 7.43
N CYS A 36 3.63 2.88 6.74
CA CYS A 36 4.78 3.31 5.94
C CYS A 36 4.39 4.12 4.69
N LEU A 37 3.14 4.05 4.22
CA LEU A 37 2.68 4.74 3.01
C LEU A 37 2.30 6.21 3.26
N GLU A 38 2.76 6.79 4.37
CA GLU A 38 2.56 8.20 4.75
C GLU A 38 2.55 9.14 3.54
N THR A 39 1.42 9.80 3.34
CA THR A 39 1.23 10.75 2.25
C THR A 39 0.54 12.00 2.76
N LYS A 40 0.83 13.14 2.14
CA LYS A 40 0.12 14.41 2.38
C LYS A 40 -1.30 14.41 1.77
N ARG A 41 -1.70 13.31 1.14
CA ARG A 41 -2.95 13.12 0.42
C ARG A 41 -3.96 12.38 1.28
N GLU A 42 -5.23 12.64 1.04
CA GLU A 42 -6.32 11.82 1.56
C GLU A 42 -6.30 10.47 0.84
N ILE A 43 -6.03 9.37 1.58
CA ILE A 43 -6.15 8.03 1.03
C ILE A 43 -7.63 7.64 0.97
N ILE A 44 -8.12 7.40 -0.25
CA ILE A 44 -9.54 7.09 -0.50
C ILE A 44 -9.79 5.60 -0.72
N GLY A 45 -8.72 4.81 -0.82
CA GLY A 45 -8.80 3.37 -0.99
C GLY A 45 -7.42 2.74 -1.17
N ILE A 46 -7.30 1.51 -0.66
CA ILE A 46 -6.12 0.67 -0.83
C ILE A 46 -6.61 -0.67 -1.40
N PHE A 47 -6.02 -1.07 -2.53
CA PHE A 47 -6.39 -2.27 -3.25
C PHE A 47 -5.20 -3.22 -3.26
N TYR A 48 -5.35 -4.35 -2.57
CA TYR A 48 -4.35 -5.41 -2.54
C TYR A 48 -4.78 -6.53 -3.48
N TYR A 49 -4.03 -6.77 -4.54
CA TYR A 49 -4.34 -7.84 -5.48
C TYR A 49 -3.32 -8.97 -5.38
N THR A 50 -3.81 -10.15 -5.03
CA THR A 50 -3.10 -11.40 -5.22
C THR A 50 -3.50 -11.89 -6.60
N ALA A 51 -2.69 -11.60 -7.62
CA ALA A 51 -2.93 -12.21 -8.92
C ALA A 51 -2.71 -13.72 -8.79
N GLU A 52 -3.79 -14.47 -8.58
CA GLU A 52 -3.86 -15.87 -9.00
C GLU A 52 -4.16 -15.85 -10.51
N LEU A 53 -3.16 -16.24 -11.30
CA LEU A 53 -3.37 -16.68 -12.69
C LEU A 53 -3.82 -18.14 -12.67
#